data_AF-E9GK29-F1
#
_entry.id   AF-E9GK29-F1
#
_cell.length_a   1.000
_cell.length_b   1.000
_cell.length_c   1.000
_cell.angle_alpha   90.00
_cell.angle_beta   90.00
_cell.angle_gamma   90.00
#
_symmetry.space_group_name_H-M   'P 1'
#
loop_
_entity.id
_entity.type
_entity.pdbx_description
1 polymer ?
#
loop_
_entity_poly.entity_id
_entity_poly.type
_entity_poly.pdbx_seq_one_letter_code
_entity_poly.pdbx_strand_id
1 'polypeptide(L)'
;MDTSANMATAQLPVITEELASVAEQEQSTVVDPKTMDRSQLVRQRGTIKSRHTHLLTTLHSGMTFNIEGQFKDEARKLRTTLVQEYENVELCHNLVLAACATQEEFNKEFCWFETFPEAHRKMLADINAYLGEGLATSLKPAGSIWSRLSRAPSRNSAQSKEDKIQEKARKVAETELRLNQAQEEARLREIEEEKIRRLEEDKRKEELKVEAERTQRQLRNELEGHHLESQILIQQLEVEREGTRPVVATPRGLRNGKDTNGTTPRYVTTQEETLHVLEKPKRRGKNGAEQCVARRKDSN
;
A
#
# COMPACT_ATOMS: atom_id res chain seq x y z
N MET A 1 -23.88 41.24 66.00
CA MET A 1 -22.68 40.87 65.21
C MET A 1 -23.20 40.07 64.04
N ASP A 2 -23.47 40.77 62.94
CA ASP A 2 -24.00 40.20 61.71
C ASP A 2 -22.83 39.69 60.88
N THR A 3 -22.79 38.39 60.62
CA THR A 3 -21.83 37.79 59.69
C THR A 3 -22.58 37.44 58.41
N SER A 4 -22.54 38.37 57.47
CA SER A 4 -22.97 38.20 56.09
C SER A 4 -22.05 37.18 55.40
N ALA A 5 -22.61 36.06 54.94
CA ALA A 5 -21.91 35.08 54.12
C ALA A 5 -22.45 35.17 52.68
N ASN A 6 -21.54 35.53 51.79
CA ASN A 6 -21.75 35.85 50.39
C ASN A 6 -22.37 34.70 49.59
N MET A 7 -23.44 35.01 48.84
CA MET A 7 -24.00 34.17 47.79
C MET A 7 -23.03 34.14 46.60
N ALA A 8 -22.28 33.04 46.45
CA ALA A 8 -21.51 32.76 45.25
C ALA A 8 -22.47 32.47 44.09
N THR A 9 -22.73 33.49 43.28
CA THR A 9 -23.45 33.33 42.01
C THR A 9 -22.49 32.69 41.01
N ALA A 10 -22.67 31.41 40.72
CA ALA A 10 -21.99 30.74 39.63
C ALA A 10 -22.44 31.39 38.31
N GLN A 11 -21.60 32.26 37.76
CA GLN A 11 -21.74 32.73 36.38
C GLN A 11 -21.45 31.54 35.46
N LEU A 12 -22.50 31.07 34.79
CA LEU A 12 -22.37 30.24 33.60
C LEU A 12 -21.62 31.04 32.53
N PRO A 13 -20.58 30.52 31.88
CA PRO A 13 -19.97 31.21 30.76
C PRO A 13 -20.95 31.23 29.59
N VAL A 14 -21.34 32.44 29.20
CA VAL A 14 -22.03 32.77 27.96
C VAL A 14 -21.06 32.49 26.82
N ILE A 15 -21.09 31.27 26.28
CA ILE A 15 -20.38 30.90 25.04
C ILE A 15 -21.38 31.07 23.90
N THR A 16 -21.70 32.32 23.55
CA THR A 16 -22.64 32.57 22.43
C THR A 16 -22.21 33.68 21.48
N GLU A 17 -21.06 34.32 21.69
CA GLU A 17 -20.56 35.35 20.76
C GLU A 17 -19.29 34.95 19.98
N GLU A 18 -18.68 33.80 20.28
CA GLU A 18 -17.49 33.30 19.56
C GLU A 18 -17.83 32.25 18.47
N LEU A 19 -19.07 32.24 17.97
CA LEU A 19 -19.44 31.41 16.80
C LEU A 19 -19.83 32.24 15.57
N ALA A 20 -19.99 33.55 15.72
CA ALA A 20 -20.42 34.43 14.64
C ALA A 20 -19.25 35.12 13.90
N SER A 21 -18.06 35.20 14.49
CA SER A 21 -16.96 36.03 13.95
C SER A 21 -15.87 35.27 13.17
N VAL A 22 -15.97 33.94 13.01
CA VAL A 22 -14.99 33.13 12.25
C VAL A 22 -15.64 32.42 11.05
N ALA A 23 -16.81 32.90 10.61
CA ALA A 23 -17.49 32.40 9.41
C ALA A 23 -17.17 33.22 8.15
N GLU A 24 -16.47 34.35 8.26
CA GLU A 24 -16.16 35.26 7.15
C GLU A 24 -14.66 35.49 6.96
N GLN A 25 -13.82 34.46 6.94
CA GLN A 25 -12.49 34.63 6.32
C GLN A 25 -11.86 33.33 5.86
N GLU A 26 -12.53 32.60 4.97
CA GLU A 26 -11.87 31.71 4.01
C GLU A 26 -12.86 31.33 2.89
N GLN A 27 -13.46 32.35 2.27
CA GLN A 27 -13.97 32.18 0.90
C GLN A 27 -12.74 32.01 0.00
N SER A 28 -12.24 30.77 -0.02
CA SER A 28 -11.34 30.27 -1.04
C SER A 28 -11.95 30.66 -2.38
N THR A 29 -11.30 31.59 -3.09
CA THR A 29 -11.53 31.78 -4.52
C THR A 29 -11.60 30.39 -5.13
N VAL A 30 -12.73 30.04 -5.76
CA VAL A 30 -12.95 28.74 -6.39
C VAL A 30 -12.05 28.68 -7.62
N VAL A 31 -10.76 28.44 -7.38
CA VAL A 31 -9.79 28.12 -8.41
C VAL A 31 -9.93 26.62 -8.63
N ASP A 32 -10.23 26.22 -9.86
CA ASP A 32 -10.32 24.83 -10.25
C ASP A 32 -8.98 24.14 -9.91
N PRO A 33 -8.96 23.12 -9.01
CA PRO A 33 -7.74 22.39 -8.68
C PRO A 33 -6.99 21.87 -9.90
N LYS A 34 -7.71 21.61 -11.01
CA LYS A 34 -7.12 21.10 -12.25
C LYS A 34 -6.22 22.11 -12.98
N THR A 35 -6.32 23.39 -12.64
CA THR A 35 -5.51 24.48 -13.22
C THR A 35 -4.29 24.85 -12.38
N MET A 36 -4.14 24.25 -11.19
CA MET A 36 -3.10 24.59 -10.23
C MET A 36 -1.78 23.88 -10.49
N ASP A 37 -0.68 24.53 -10.10
CA ASP A 37 0.63 23.89 -10.04
C ASP A 37 0.72 22.89 -8.85
N ARG A 38 1.71 21.99 -8.88
CA ARG A 38 1.88 20.97 -7.83
C ARG A 38 2.02 21.57 -6.43
N SER A 39 2.72 22.71 -6.29
CA SER A 39 2.94 23.35 -4.99
C SER A 39 1.63 23.93 -4.43
N GLN A 40 0.79 24.49 -5.29
CA GLN A 40 -0.53 25.00 -4.96
C GLN A 40 -1.45 23.85 -4.55
N LEU A 41 -1.45 22.75 -5.30
CA LEU A 41 -2.21 21.54 -4.97
C LEU A 41 -1.83 20.97 -3.59
N VAL A 42 -0.53 20.89 -3.27
CA VAL A 42 -0.07 20.41 -1.96
C VAL A 42 -0.53 21.32 -0.83
N ARG A 43 -0.47 22.65 -1.01
CA ARG A 43 -0.97 23.62 -0.02
C ARG A 43 -2.48 23.49 0.17
N GLN A 44 -3.25 23.49 -0.92
CA GLN A 44 -4.70 23.37 -0.89
C GLN A 44 -5.13 22.05 -0.23
N ARG A 45 -4.51 20.93 -0.60
CA ARG A 45 -4.73 19.62 0.02
C ARG A 45 -4.50 19.68 1.54
N GLY A 46 -3.46 20.37 1.98
CA GLY A 46 -3.17 20.60 3.40
C GLY A 46 -4.29 21.36 4.12
N THR A 47 -4.77 22.44 3.52
CA THR A 47 -5.89 23.25 4.07
C THR A 47 -7.18 22.43 4.16
N ILE A 48 -7.56 21.72 3.09
CA ILE A 48 -8.76 20.87 3.09
C ILE A 48 -8.63 19.76 4.15
N LYS A 49 -7.47 19.11 4.25
CA LYS A 49 -7.20 18.10 5.30
C LYS A 49 -7.35 18.67 6.70
N SER A 50 -6.88 19.90 6.94
CA SER A 50 -7.03 20.57 8.23
C SER A 50 -8.51 20.76 8.59
N ARG A 51 -9.33 21.26 7.66
CA ARG A 51 -10.78 21.39 7.86
C ARG A 51 -11.46 20.05 8.11
N HIS A 52 -11.12 19.02 7.33
CA HIS A 52 -11.64 17.66 7.56
C HIS A 52 -11.28 17.13 8.95
N THR A 53 -10.03 17.29 9.38
CA THR A 53 -9.57 16.87 10.71
C THR A 53 -10.31 17.63 11.83
N HIS A 54 -10.57 18.92 11.63
CA HIS A 54 -11.37 19.71 12.55
C HIS A 54 -12.81 19.19 12.63
N LEU A 55 -13.43 18.89 11.48
CA LEU A 55 -14.77 18.28 11.43
C LEU A 55 -14.82 16.95 12.20
N LEU A 56 -13.83 16.06 12.01
CA LEU A 56 -13.72 14.80 12.78
C LEU A 56 -13.71 15.07 14.28
N THR A 57 -12.93 16.05 14.73
CA THR A 57 -12.78 16.39 16.15
C THR A 57 -14.08 16.98 16.73
N THR A 58 -14.71 17.88 16.00
CA THR A 58 -16.00 18.50 16.38
C THR A 58 -17.12 17.47 16.44
N LEU A 59 -17.18 16.56 15.47
CA LEU A 59 -18.12 15.45 15.45
C LEU A 59 -17.90 14.50 16.63
N HIS A 60 -16.67 14.07 16.87
CA HIS A 60 -16.34 13.19 17.99
C HIS A 60 -16.74 13.80 19.33
N SER A 61 -16.35 15.06 19.55
CA SER A 61 -16.64 15.77 20.80
C SER A 61 -18.14 16.01 20.97
N GLY A 62 -18.82 16.45 19.90
CA GLY A 62 -20.25 16.70 19.93
C GLY A 62 -21.07 15.43 20.17
N MET A 63 -20.67 14.29 19.62
CA MET A 63 -21.34 13.01 19.87
C MET A 63 -21.07 12.47 21.28
N THR A 64 -19.91 12.78 21.87
CA THR A 64 -19.49 12.26 23.18
C THR A 64 -20.05 13.08 24.35
N PHE A 65 -20.08 14.41 24.22
CA PHE A 65 -20.35 15.31 25.36
C PHE A 65 -21.75 15.95 25.35
N ASN A 66 -22.49 15.91 24.25
CA ASN A 66 -23.84 16.47 24.23
C ASN A 66 -24.89 15.52 24.83
N ILE A 67 -25.93 16.12 25.40
CA ILE A 67 -27.12 15.39 25.86
C ILE A 67 -27.74 14.66 24.65
N GLU A 68 -28.06 13.39 24.86
CA GLU A 68 -28.56 12.49 23.83
C GLU A 68 -29.74 13.12 23.06
N GLY A 69 -29.57 13.29 21.75
CA GLY A 69 -30.58 13.87 20.86
C GLY A 69 -30.33 15.31 20.42
N GLN A 70 -29.67 16.16 21.22
CA GLN A 70 -29.50 17.58 20.87
C GLN A 70 -28.49 17.83 19.74
N PHE A 71 -27.51 16.94 19.59
CA PHE A 71 -26.48 17.05 18.55
C PHE A 71 -26.83 16.29 17.26
N LYS A 72 -27.96 15.58 17.19
CA LYS A 72 -28.28 14.71 16.03
C LYS A 72 -28.47 15.49 14.73
N ASP A 73 -29.06 16.67 14.80
CA ASP A 73 -29.31 17.50 13.61
C ASP A 73 -28.01 18.12 13.09
N GLU A 74 -27.17 18.63 13.99
CA GLU A 74 -25.85 19.15 13.63
C GLU A 74 -24.93 18.03 13.16
N ALA A 75 -24.96 16.85 13.78
CA ALA A 75 -24.20 15.68 13.33
C ALA A 75 -24.59 15.27 11.90
N ARG A 76 -25.87 15.33 11.53
CA ARG A 76 -26.31 15.08 10.15
C ARG A 76 -25.75 16.10 9.16
N LYS A 77 -25.74 17.39 9.53
CA LYS A 77 -25.18 18.46 8.71
C LYS A 77 -23.66 18.31 8.56
N LEU A 78 -22.96 18.12 9.68
CA LEU A 78 -21.51 17.92 9.71
C LEU A 78 -21.08 16.64 8.99
N ARG A 79 -21.90 15.58 9.00
CA ARG A 79 -21.65 14.36 8.19
C ARG A 79 -21.59 14.69 6.71
N THR A 80 -22.55 15.47 6.19
CA THR A 80 -22.56 15.86 4.77
C THR A 80 -21.31 16.67 4.41
N THR A 81 -20.93 17.64 5.25
CA THR A 81 -19.70 18.42 5.05
C THR A 81 -18.45 17.56 5.15
N LEU A 82 -18.41 16.59 6.08
CA LEU A 82 -17.27 15.68 6.24
C LEU A 82 -17.03 14.82 4.99
N VAL A 83 -18.10 14.30 4.39
CA VAL A 83 -18.03 13.56 3.12
C VAL A 83 -17.49 14.46 2.00
N GLN A 84 -18.04 15.67 1.87
CA GLN A 84 -17.60 16.61 0.85
C GLN A 84 -16.12 16.99 1.00
N GLU A 85 -15.65 17.28 2.22
CA GLU A 85 -14.25 17.60 2.46
C GLU A 85 -13.35 16.39 2.18
N TYR A 86 -13.79 15.16 2.47
CA TYR A 86 -13.04 13.95 2.11
C TYR A 86 -12.86 13.84 0.59
N GLU A 87 -13.93 13.97 -0.18
CA GLU A 87 -13.90 13.96 -1.65
C GLU A 87 -12.96 15.05 -2.20
N ASN A 88 -12.98 16.24 -1.59
CA ASN A 88 -12.11 17.35 -1.97
C ASN A 88 -10.62 17.03 -1.70
N VAL A 89 -10.28 16.41 -0.55
CA VAL A 89 -8.90 16.00 -0.26
C VAL A 89 -8.47 14.90 -1.22
N GLU A 90 -9.32 13.91 -1.47
CA GLU A 90 -9.03 12.78 -2.36
C GLU A 90 -8.77 13.25 -3.79
N LEU A 91 -9.62 14.15 -4.31
CA LEU A 91 -9.41 14.78 -5.61
C LEU A 91 -8.07 15.52 -5.68
N CYS A 92 -7.79 16.40 -4.73
CA CYS A 92 -6.53 17.16 -4.71
C CYS A 92 -5.32 16.22 -4.56
N HIS A 93 -5.44 15.17 -3.75
CA HIS A 93 -4.39 14.18 -3.55
C HIS A 93 -4.07 13.42 -4.84
N ASN A 94 -5.09 12.97 -5.57
CA ASN A 94 -4.93 12.30 -6.86
C ASN A 94 -4.27 13.20 -7.91
N LEU A 95 -4.61 14.49 -7.92
CA LEU A 95 -3.94 15.48 -8.78
C LEU A 95 -2.47 15.68 -8.39
N VAL A 96 -2.13 15.70 -7.10
CA VAL A 96 -0.72 15.74 -6.64
C VAL A 96 0.04 14.49 -7.07
N LEU A 97 -0.56 13.30 -6.94
CA LEU A 97 0.06 12.05 -7.40
C LEU A 97 0.32 12.07 -8.91
N ALA A 98 -0.64 12.53 -9.70
CA ALA A 98 -0.50 12.67 -11.15
C ALA A 98 0.59 13.68 -11.57
N ALA A 99 0.86 14.68 -10.71
CA ALA A 99 1.90 15.68 -10.94
C ALA A 99 3.29 15.27 -10.41
N CYS A 100 3.45 14.09 -9.80
CA CYS A 100 4.75 13.61 -9.34
C CYS A 100 5.66 13.28 -10.52
N ALA A 101 6.91 13.77 -10.48
CA ALA A 101 7.87 13.56 -11.57
C ALA A 101 8.71 12.29 -11.37
N THR A 102 8.87 11.84 -10.13
CA THR A 102 9.67 10.67 -9.78
C THR A 102 8.88 9.64 -8.97
N GLN A 103 9.32 8.38 -9.03
CA GLN A 103 8.71 7.30 -8.24
C GLN A 103 8.88 7.50 -6.73
N GLU A 104 9.99 8.11 -6.30
CA GLU A 104 10.23 8.40 -4.88
C GLU A 104 9.25 9.45 -4.34
N GLU A 105 9.01 10.51 -5.12
CA GLU A 105 7.99 11.50 -4.80
C GLU A 105 6.60 10.88 -4.75
N PHE A 106 6.26 10.04 -5.73
CA PHE A 106 4.98 9.32 -5.75
C PHE A 106 4.81 8.47 -4.48
N ASN A 107 5.81 7.68 -4.10
CA ASN A 107 5.74 6.81 -2.92
C ASN A 107 5.55 7.62 -1.63
N LYS A 108 6.29 8.74 -1.48
CA LYS A 108 6.17 9.63 -0.33
C LYS A 108 4.78 10.25 -0.24
N GLU A 109 4.24 10.71 -1.36
CA GLU A 109 2.90 11.28 -1.42
C GLU A 109 1.84 10.20 -1.15
N PHE A 110 1.97 9.02 -1.73
CA PHE A 110 1.05 7.91 -1.52
C PHE A 110 0.95 7.52 -0.04
N CYS A 111 2.08 7.36 0.66
CA CYS A 111 2.11 7.07 2.09
C CYS A 111 1.47 8.18 2.95
N TRP A 112 1.46 9.43 2.49
CA TRP A 112 0.85 10.54 3.24
C TRP A 112 -0.66 10.40 3.40
N PHE A 113 -1.34 9.74 2.46
CA PHE A 113 -2.80 9.59 2.44
C PHE A 113 -3.28 8.25 3.01
N GLU A 114 -2.39 7.26 3.20
CA GLU A 114 -2.73 5.87 3.53
C GLU A 114 -3.69 5.71 4.73
N THR A 115 -3.49 6.48 5.81
CA THR A 115 -4.30 6.37 7.04
C THR A 115 -5.58 7.20 7.01
N PHE A 116 -5.70 8.12 6.06
CA PHE A 116 -6.78 9.10 6.02
C PHE A 116 -8.15 8.48 5.68
N PRO A 117 -8.28 7.57 4.70
CA PRO A 117 -9.54 6.87 4.41
C PRO A 117 -10.08 6.04 5.58
N GLU A 118 -9.20 5.39 6.34
CA GLU A 118 -9.63 4.58 7.50
C GLU A 118 -10.20 5.47 8.61
N ALA A 119 -9.53 6.57 8.96
CA ALA A 119 -10.04 7.52 9.95
C ALA A 119 -11.39 8.12 9.54
N HIS A 120 -11.54 8.45 8.25
CA HIS A 120 -12.81 8.94 7.71
C HIS A 120 -13.92 7.88 7.78
N ARG A 121 -13.67 6.65 7.33
CA ARG A 121 -14.64 5.54 7.39
C ARG A 121 -15.08 5.24 8.81
N LYS A 122 -14.14 5.20 9.75
CA LYS A 122 -14.45 4.98 11.17
C LYS A 122 -15.39 6.06 11.71
N MET A 123 -15.11 7.34 11.46
CA MET A 123 -15.98 8.42 11.91
C MET A 123 -17.38 8.33 11.29
N LEU A 124 -17.50 7.99 10.01
CA LEU A 124 -18.82 7.79 9.39
C LEU A 124 -19.60 6.65 10.06
N ALA A 125 -18.93 5.55 10.41
CA ALA A 125 -19.55 4.46 11.15
C ALA A 125 -20.03 4.92 12.54
N ASP A 126 -19.20 5.68 13.27
CA ASP A 126 -19.53 6.23 14.58
C ASP A 126 -20.75 7.17 14.50
N ILE A 127 -20.79 8.06 13.50
CA ILE A 127 -21.94 8.95 13.25
C ILE A 127 -23.20 8.14 12.95
N ASN A 128 -23.12 7.14 12.06
CA ASN A 128 -24.26 6.32 11.70
C ASN A 128 -24.81 5.52 12.89
N ALA A 129 -23.92 5.07 13.78
CA ALA A 129 -24.30 4.42 15.05
C ALA A 129 -24.98 5.42 15.99
N TYR A 130 -24.42 6.61 16.16
CA TYR A 130 -25.01 7.68 16.99
C TYR A 130 -26.39 8.15 16.50
N LEU A 131 -26.58 8.24 15.18
CA LEU A 131 -27.85 8.60 14.56
C LEU A 131 -28.86 7.43 14.57
N GLY A 132 -28.41 6.19 14.77
CA GLY A 132 -29.27 4.99 14.72
C GLY A 132 -29.67 4.58 13.30
N GLU A 133 -28.98 5.10 12.27
CA GLU A 133 -29.32 4.89 10.86
C GLU A 133 -28.80 3.53 10.31
N GLY A 134 -28.00 2.78 11.10
CA GLY A 134 -27.39 1.50 10.70
C GLY A 134 -28.18 0.23 11.03
N LEU A 135 -29.31 0.32 11.75
CA LEU A 135 -30.09 -0.85 12.23
C LEU A 135 -31.49 -0.99 11.63
N ALA A 136 -31.94 -0.04 10.80
CA ALA A 136 -33.32 0.00 10.30
C ALA A 136 -33.63 -0.97 9.13
N THR A 137 -32.69 -1.84 8.73
CA THR A 137 -32.89 -2.82 7.64
C THR A 137 -32.89 -4.29 8.09
N SER A 138 -32.73 -4.59 9.39
CA SER A 138 -32.98 -5.94 9.90
C SER A 138 -34.41 -6.07 10.44
N LEU A 139 -35.31 -6.52 9.56
CA LEU A 139 -36.47 -7.37 9.85
C LEU A 139 -37.10 -7.25 11.25
N LYS A 140 -38.13 -6.40 11.38
CA LYS A 140 -39.29 -6.74 12.22
C LYS A 140 -40.43 -7.19 11.30
N PRO A 141 -40.89 -8.45 11.38
CA PRO A 141 -42.21 -8.80 10.86
C PRO A 141 -43.24 -8.05 11.72
N ALA A 142 -43.83 -6.99 11.18
CA ALA A 142 -44.96 -6.31 11.80
C ALA A 142 -46.20 -7.21 11.71
N GLY A 143 -46.28 -8.18 12.61
CA GLY A 143 -47.49 -8.94 12.88
C GLY A 143 -48.50 -8.08 13.64
N SER A 144 -49.58 -7.73 12.96
CA SER A 144 -50.95 -7.70 13.47
C SER A 144 -51.22 -6.98 14.80
N ILE A 145 -51.77 -5.76 14.72
CA ILE A 145 -52.99 -5.41 15.47
C ILE A 145 -53.98 -4.71 14.52
N TRP A 146 -54.94 -5.53 14.09
CA TRP A 146 -56.22 -5.13 13.54
C TRP A 146 -57.02 -4.40 14.63
N SER A 147 -57.38 -3.13 14.43
CA SER A 147 -58.65 -2.59 14.92
C SER A 147 -58.98 -1.21 14.31
N ARG A 148 -59.93 -1.28 13.36
CA ARG A 148 -61.16 -0.50 13.37
C ARG A 148 -61.02 1.02 13.17
N LEU A 149 -60.76 1.42 11.93
CA LEU A 149 -61.36 2.65 11.39
C LEU A 149 -62.23 2.30 10.17
N SER A 150 -63.52 2.59 10.31
CA SER A 150 -64.54 2.57 9.27
C SER A 150 -64.13 3.39 8.05
N ARG A 151 -64.51 2.93 6.85
CA ARG A 151 -65.36 3.65 5.85
C ARG A 151 -65.13 3.11 4.42
N ALA A 152 -66.15 2.37 3.93
CA ALA A 152 -66.54 2.06 2.55
C ALA A 152 -65.52 1.46 1.55
N PRO A 153 -65.76 0.25 0.97
CA PRO A 153 -65.03 -0.20 -0.20
C PRO A 153 -65.66 0.39 -1.47
N SER A 154 -65.01 1.38 -2.07
CA SER A 154 -65.29 1.83 -3.43
C SER A 154 -64.48 1.02 -4.44
N ARG A 155 -65.17 0.62 -5.51
CA ARG A 155 -64.79 -0.31 -6.59
C ARG A 155 -63.46 0.05 -7.22
N ASN A 156 -62.46 -0.85 -7.23
CA ASN A 156 -61.28 -0.84 -8.12
C ASN A 156 -60.63 -2.24 -8.21
N SER A 157 -61.28 -3.20 -8.88
CA SER A 157 -60.81 -4.60 -8.95
C SER A 157 -60.01 -4.96 -10.22
N ALA A 158 -59.79 -4.03 -11.14
CA ALA A 158 -59.10 -4.30 -12.42
C ALA A 158 -57.63 -3.81 -12.45
N GLN A 159 -57.28 -2.75 -11.71
CA GLN A 159 -55.92 -2.18 -11.66
C GLN A 159 -54.90 -3.10 -10.96
N SER A 160 -55.35 -3.92 -10.00
CA SER A 160 -54.50 -4.73 -9.12
C SER A 160 -53.69 -5.85 -9.81
N LYS A 161 -54.10 -6.30 -11.01
CA LYS A 161 -53.37 -7.36 -11.74
C LYS A 161 -52.26 -6.80 -12.62
N GLU A 162 -52.49 -5.64 -13.24
CA GLU A 162 -51.50 -4.95 -14.08
C GLU A 162 -50.33 -4.43 -13.23
N ASP A 163 -50.62 -3.79 -12.10
CA ASP A 163 -49.59 -3.31 -11.16
C ASP A 163 -48.72 -4.45 -10.63
N LYS A 164 -49.30 -5.65 -10.47
CA LYS A 164 -48.60 -6.85 -10.00
C LYS A 164 -47.73 -7.50 -11.09
N ILE A 165 -48.05 -7.27 -12.37
CA ILE A 165 -47.23 -7.70 -13.50
C ILE A 165 -46.06 -6.73 -13.68
N GLN A 166 -46.32 -5.42 -13.61
CA GLN A 166 -45.28 -4.39 -13.70
C GLN A 166 -44.28 -4.47 -12.54
N GLU A 167 -44.75 -4.71 -11.31
CA GLU A 167 -43.86 -4.87 -10.16
C GLU A 167 -43.00 -6.15 -10.26
N LYS A 168 -43.49 -7.22 -10.89
CA LYS A 168 -42.68 -8.41 -11.17
C LYS A 168 -41.64 -8.14 -12.25
N ALA A 169 -42.00 -7.40 -13.31
CA ALA A 169 -41.06 -7.00 -14.36
C ALA A 169 -39.94 -6.11 -13.80
N ARG A 170 -40.28 -5.17 -12.90
CA ARG A 170 -39.31 -4.32 -12.20
C ARG A 170 -38.31 -5.13 -11.37
N LYS A 171 -38.80 -6.13 -10.64
CA LYS A 171 -37.94 -7.02 -9.83
C LYS A 171 -37.01 -7.88 -10.68
N VAL A 172 -37.47 -8.39 -11.82
CA VAL A 172 -36.63 -9.15 -12.76
C VAL A 172 -35.52 -8.26 -13.32
N ALA A 173 -35.85 -7.05 -13.78
CA ALA A 173 -34.86 -6.10 -14.28
C ALA A 173 -33.83 -5.69 -13.20
N GLU A 174 -34.27 -5.54 -11.95
CA GLU A 174 -33.37 -5.24 -10.82
C GLU A 174 -32.40 -6.40 -10.53
N THR A 175 -32.88 -7.66 -10.58
CA THR A 175 -32.01 -8.83 -10.37
C THR A 175 -31.04 -9.06 -11.52
N GLU A 176 -31.47 -8.80 -12.75
CA GLU A 176 -30.62 -8.93 -13.95
C GLU A 176 -29.53 -7.86 -13.96
N LEU A 177 -29.85 -6.63 -13.55
CA LEU A 177 -28.86 -5.57 -13.36
C LEU A 177 -27.82 -5.94 -12.30
N ARG A 178 -28.25 -6.47 -11.14
CA ARG A 178 -27.32 -6.92 -10.08
C ARG A 178 -26.41 -8.05 -10.55
N LEU A 179 -26.95 -8.98 -11.34
CA LEU A 179 -26.15 -10.07 -11.92
C LEU A 179 -25.08 -9.54 -12.87
N ASN A 180 -25.45 -8.61 -13.75
CA ASN A 180 -24.51 -8.00 -14.69
C ASN A 180 -23.43 -7.17 -13.98
N GLN A 181 -23.78 -6.44 -12.91
CA GLN A 181 -22.81 -5.74 -12.07
C GLN A 181 -21.81 -6.70 -11.42
N ALA A 182 -22.29 -7.80 -10.84
CA ALA A 182 -21.43 -8.79 -10.21
C ALA A 182 -20.50 -9.48 -11.23
N GLN A 183 -20.97 -9.72 -12.44
CA GLN A 183 -20.19 -10.33 -13.51
C GLN A 183 -19.09 -9.38 -14.03
N GLU A 184 -19.40 -8.10 -14.18
CA GLU A 184 -18.43 -7.10 -14.61
C GLU A 184 -17.37 -6.83 -13.52
N GLU A 185 -17.80 -6.79 -12.25
CA GLU A 185 -16.87 -6.69 -11.12
C GLU A 185 -15.91 -7.89 -11.07
N ALA A 186 -16.41 -9.11 -11.30
CA ALA A 186 -15.58 -10.31 -11.37
C ALA A 186 -14.56 -10.24 -12.52
N ARG A 187 -14.96 -9.72 -13.68
CA ARG A 187 -14.06 -9.52 -14.83
C ARG A 187 -12.95 -8.50 -14.54
N LEU A 188 -13.29 -7.38 -13.89
CA LEU A 188 -12.31 -6.38 -13.51
C LEU A 188 -11.29 -6.92 -12.50
N ARG A 189 -11.74 -7.72 -11.53
CA ARG A 189 -10.85 -8.39 -10.58
C ARG A 189 -9.89 -9.36 -11.26
N GLU A 190 -10.35 -10.15 -12.23
CA GLU A 190 -9.48 -11.07 -12.99
C GLU A 190 -8.40 -10.31 -13.77
N ILE A 191 -8.74 -9.17 -14.38
CA ILE A 191 -7.78 -8.31 -15.08
C ILE A 191 -6.75 -7.71 -14.12
N GLU A 192 -7.19 -7.28 -12.93
CA GLU A 192 -6.30 -6.73 -11.90
C GLU A 192 -5.34 -7.80 -11.34
N GLU A 193 -5.84 -9.00 -11.05
CA GLU A 193 -5.02 -10.13 -10.60
C GLU A 193 -3.98 -10.55 -11.65
N GLU A 194 -4.35 -10.59 -12.93
CA GLU A 194 -3.41 -10.87 -14.02
C GLU A 194 -2.31 -9.80 -14.11
N LYS A 195 -2.67 -8.52 -13.90
CA LYS A 195 -1.70 -7.41 -13.88
C LYS A 195 -0.73 -7.54 -12.71
N ILE A 196 -1.22 -7.88 -11.53
CA ILE A 196 -0.39 -8.14 -10.34
C ILE A 196 0.56 -9.31 -10.61
N ARG A 197 0.05 -10.43 -11.15
CA ARG A 197 0.86 -11.61 -11.44
C ARG A 197 2.02 -11.30 -12.39
N ARG A 198 1.78 -10.49 -13.42
CA ARG A 198 2.83 -10.06 -14.38
C ARG A 198 3.91 -9.22 -13.70
N LEU A 199 3.51 -8.26 -12.87
CA LEU A 199 4.45 -7.42 -12.13
C LEU A 199 5.32 -8.24 -11.16
N GLU A 200 4.72 -9.23 -10.48
CA GLU A 200 5.47 -10.15 -9.62
C GLU A 200 6.46 -11.02 -10.40
N GLU A 201 6.08 -11.49 -11.59
CA GLU A 201 6.97 -12.28 -12.45
C GLU A 201 8.17 -11.45 -12.94
N ASP A 202 7.93 -10.20 -13.34
CA ASP A 202 8.99 -9.29 -13.78
C ASP A 202 9.93 -8.93 -12.63
N LYS A 203 9.37 -8.71 -11.43
CA LYS A 203 10.16 -8.50 -10.20
C LYS A 203 11.07 -9.70 -9.90
N ARG A 204 10.56 -10.93 -9.97
CA ARG A 204 11.37 -12.14 -9.75
C ARG A 204 12.48 -12.29 -10.79
N LYS A 205 12.21 -11.95 -12.05
CA LYS A 205 13.25 -11.98 -13.09
C LYS A 205 14.35 -10.97 -12.81
N GLU A 206 14.00 -9.79 -12.33
CA GLU A 206 14.97 -8.76 -11.99
C GLU A 206 15.81 -9.14 -10.77
N GLU A 207 15.19 -9.68 -9.72
CA GLU A 207 15.90 -10.20 -8.54
C GLU A 207 16.93 -11.27 -8.92
N LEU A 208 16.55 -12.22 -9.79
CA LEU A 208 17.47 -13.25 -10.28
C LEU A 208 18.65 -12.68 -11.07
N LYS A 209 18.44 -11.63 -11.87
CA LYS A 209 19.52 -10.95 -12.60
C LYS A 209 20.47 -10.24 -11.65
N VAL A 210 19.93 -9.52 -10.67
CA VAL A 210 20.72 -8.81 -9.66
C VAL A 210 21.57 -9.80 -8.84
N GLU A 211 21.01 -10.95 -8.48
CA GLU A 211 21.74 -11.98 -7.76
C GLU A 211 22.82 -12.65 -8.62
N ALA A 212 22.53 -12.92 -9.90
CA ALA A 212 23.53 -13.40 -10.86
C ALA A 212 24.66 -12.38 -11.08
N GLU A 213 24.36 -11.09 -11.16
CA GLU A 213 25.37 -10.04 -11.29
C GLU A 213 26.21 -9.92 -10.00
N ARG A 214 25.56 -10.01 -8.83
CA ARG A 214 26.25 -9.95 -7.53
C ARG A 214 27.24 -11.09 -7.38
N THR A 215 26.83 -12.32 -7.69
CA THR A 215 27.71 -13.49 -7.67
C THR A 215 28.83 -13.38 -8.70
N GLN A 216 28.54 -12.88 -9.91
CA GLN A 216 29.57 -12.64 -10.92
C GLN A 216 30.61 -11.59 -10.47
N ARG A 217 30.16 -10.48 -9.85
CA ARG A 217 31.04 -9.45 -9.29
C ARG A 217 31.91 -10.03 -8.18
N GLN A 218 31.34 -10.86 -7.32
CA GLN A 218 32.10 -11.54 -6.26
C GLN A 218 33.23 -12.40 -6.83
N LEU A 219 32.94 -13.24 -7.84
CA LEU A 219 33.96 -14.07 -8.49
C LEU A 219 35.08 -13.25 -9.14
N ARG A 220 34.74 -12.09 -9.75
CA ARG A 220 35.75 -11.18 -10.31
C ARG A 220 36.67 -10.62 -9.23
N ASN A 221 36.10 -10.20 -8.10
CA ASN A 221 36.88 -9.66 -6.99
C ASN A 221 37.79 -10.73 -6.36
N GLU A 222 37.30 -11.96 -6.21
CA GLU A 222 38.10 -13.09 -5.71
C GLU A 222 39.25 -13.42 -6.66
N LEU A 223 39.00 -13.43 -7.97
CA LEU A 223 40.03 -13.67 -8.99
C LEU A 223 41.11 -12.56 -8.99
N GLU A 224 40.69 -11.30 -8.87
CA GLU A 224 41.60 -10.16 -8.75
C GLU A 224 42.43 -10.24 -7.46
N GLY A 225 41.80 -10.62 -6.34
CA GLY A 225 42.48 -10.87 -5.07
C GLY A 225 43.60 -11.91 -5.22
N HIS A 226 43.29 -13.08 -5.78
CA HIS A 226 44.30 -14.12 -6.04
C HIS A 226 45.40 -13.66 -6.99
N HIS A 227 45.08 -12.85 -7.99
CA HIS A 227 46.08 -12.30 -8.90
C HIS A 227 47.06 -11.37 -8.16
N LEU A 228 46.55 -10.49 -7.29
CA LEU A 228 47.37 -9.60 -6.47
C LEU A 228 48.23 -10.39 -5.46
N GLU A 229 47.65 -11.38 -4.79
CA GLU A 229 48.38 -12.29 -3.89
C GLU A 229 49.53 -12.99 -4.62
N SER A 230 49.28 -13.47 -5.84
CA SER A 230 50.31 -14.10 -6.67
C SER A 230 51.41 -13.11 -7.06
N GLN A 231 51.06 -11.87 -7.45
CA GLN A 231 52.06 -10.83 -7.74
C GLN A 231 52.94 -10.51 -6.53
N ILE A 232 52.35 -10.40 -5.34
CA ILE A 232 53.09 -10.14 -4.10
C ILE A 232 54.06 -11.29 -3.81
N LEU A 233 53.61 -12.54 -3.96
CA LEU A 233 54.46 -13.70 -3.74
C LEU A 233 55.64 -13.75 -4.74
N ILE A 234 55.40 -13.43 -6.02
CA ILE A 234 56.45 -13.34 -7.03
C ILE A 234 57.48 -12.27 -6.65
N GLN A 235 57.02 -11.08 -6.23
CA GLN A 235 57.92 -10.01 -5.78
C GLN A 235 58.76 -10.42 -4.56
N GLN A 236 58.16 -11.12 -3.59
CA GLN A 236 58.90 -11.63 -2.42
C GLN A 236 59.99 -12.63 -2.84
N LEU A 237 59.67 -13.55 -3.74
CA LEU A 237 60.62 -14.54 -4.24
C LEU A 237 61.75 -13.91 -5.09
N GLU A 238 61.45 -12.86 -5.86
CA GLU A 238 62.46 -12.10 -6.61
C GLU A 238 63.41 -11.36 -5.65
N VAL A 239 62.88 -10.72 -4.61
CA VAL A 239 63.68 -10.05 -3.57
C VAL A 239 64.59 -11.04 -2.84
N GLU A 240 64.08 -12.23 -2.49
CA GLU A 240 64.91 -13.29 -1.87
C GLU A 240 66.01 -13.81 -2.80
N ARG A 241 65.75 -13.92 -4.12
CA ARG A 241 66.75 -14.32 -5.12
C ARG A 241 67.79 -13.24 -5.40
N GLU A 242 67.42 -11.96 -5.36
CA GLU A 242 68.37 -10.85 -5.52
C GLU A 242 69.26 -10.69 -4.28
N GLY A 243 68.74 -10.99 -3.09
CA GLY A 243 69.49 -11.01 -1.81
C GLY A 243 70.45 -12.21 -1.66
N THR A 244 70.32 -13.25 -2.48
CA THR A 244 71.18 -14.45 -2.46
C THR A 244 72.12 -14.58 -3.67
N ARG A 245 72.33 -13.51 -4.47
CA ARG A 245 73.41 -13.53 -5.47
C ARG A 245 74.77 -13.69 -4.78
N PRO A 246 75.53 -14.78 -5.00
CA PRO A 246 76.93 -14.80 -4.61
C PRO A 246 77.68 -13.82 -5.51
N VAL A 247 78.39 -12.88 -4.90
CA VAL A 247 79.41 -12.07 -5.57
C VAL A 247 80.46 -13.05 -6.11
N VAL A 248 80.38 -13.40 -7.39
CA VAL A 248 81.44 -14.14 -8.07
C VAL A 248 82.61 -13.19 -8.22
N ALA A 249 83.60 -13.35 -7.34
CA ALA A 249 84.90 -12.76 -7.51
C ALA A 249 85.56 -13.36 -8.77
N THR A 250 85.93 -12.48 -9.68
CA THR A 250 86.77 -12.79 -10.85
C THR A 250 88.13 -13.34 -10.41
N PRO A 251 88.59 -14.51 -10.90
CA PRO A 251 90.00 -14.82 -10.92
C PRO A 251 90.55 -14.64 -12.34
N ARG A 252 91.51 -13.75 -12.46
CA ARG A 252 92.30 -13.49 -13.65
C ARG A 252 93.33 -14.62 -13.83
N GLY A 253 93.01 -15.58 -14.70
CA GLY A 253 93.93 -16.29 -15.60
C GLY A 253 94.86 -17.38 -15.04
N LEU A 254 94.78 -18.59 -15.62
CA LEU A 254 95.88 -19.27 -16.31
C LEU A 254 95.40 -20.54 -17.05
N ARG A 255 95.82 -20.61 -18.32
CA ARG A 255 95.89 -21.67 -19.35
C ARG A 255 95.45 -23.13 -19.07
N ASN A 256 94.77 -23.61 -20.11
CA ASN A 256 94.86 -24.92 -20.81
C ASN A 256 94.33 -26.18 -20.13
N GLY A 257 93.22 -26.69 -20.68
CA GLY A 257 92.75 -28.06 -20.53
C GLY A 257 91.49 -28.27 -21.36
N LYS A 258 91.65 -28.98 -22.47
CA LYS A 258 90.58 -29.52 -23.32
C LYS A 258 89.63 -30.34 -22.44
N ASP A 259 88.32 -30.17 -22.58
CA ASP A 259 87.41 -31.29 -22.89
C ASP A 259 85.94 -30.82 -22.90
N THR A 260 85.28 -31.28 -23.95
CA THR A 260 83.86 -31.13 -24.27
C THR A 260 82.98 -31.84 -23.24
N ASN A 261 81.87 -31.24 -22.84
CA ASN A 261 80.54 -31.86 -22.93
C ASN A 261 79.46 -30.88 -22.45
N GLY A 262 78.52 -30.58 -23.36
CA GLY A 262 77.37 -29.74 -23.10
C GLY A 262 76.27 -30.50 -22.38
N THR A 263 75.62 -29.85 -21.42
CA THR A 263 74.34 -30.27 -20.87
C THR A 263 73.49 -29.03 -20.64
N THR A 264 72.56 -28.80 -21.56
CA THR A 264 71.48 -27.81 -21.45
C THR A 264 70.38 -28.39 -20.55
N PRO A 265 69.84 -27.68 -19.54
CA PRO A 265 68.60 -28.10 -18.91
C PRO A 265 67.40 -27.63 -19.75
N ARG A 266 66.61 -28.60 -20.21
CA ARG A 266 65.29 -28.41 -20.84
C ARG A 266 64.29 -27.94 -19.79
N TYR A 267 63.61 -26.83 -20.05
CA TYR A 267 62.35 -26.49 -19.38
C TYR A 267 61.28 -27.50 -19.79
N VAL A 268 60.57 -28.07 -18.80
CA VAL A 268 59.35 -28.85 -19.02
C VAL A 268 58.19 -28.01 -18.50
N THR A 269 57.41 -27.45 -19.42
CA THR A 269 56.08 -26.92 -19.19
C THR A 269 55.09 -28.08 -19.29
N THR A 270 54.42 -28.43 -18.20
CA THR A 270 53.21 -29.26 -18.25
C THR A 270 52.00 -28.34 -18.15
N GLN A 271 51.36 -28.12 -19.30
CA GLN A 271 49.96 -27.72 -19.40
C GLN A 271 49.11 -28.96 -19.12
N GLU A 272 48.18 -28.89 -18.17
CA GLU A 272 47.03 -29.79 -18.13
C GLU A 272 45.77 -28.95 -18.36
N GLU A 273 45.30 -28.99 -19.61
CA GLU A 273 43.89 -28.83 -19.93
C GLU A 273 43.16 -30.10 -19.50
N THR A 274 42.05 -29.97 -18.78
CA THR A 274 41.06 -31.04 -18.70
C THR A 274 39.67 -30.44 -18.90
N LEU A 275 39.20 -30.54 -20.14
CA LEU A 275 37.80 -30.43 -20.50
C LEU A 275 37.03 -31.61 -19.92
N HIS A 276 35.93 -31.34 -19.22
CA HIS A 276 34.85 -32.32 -19.08
C HIS A 276 33.53 -31.77 -19.61
N VAL A 277 33.03 -32.53 -20.59
CA VAL A 277 31.83 -32.37 -21.40
C VAL A 277 30.60 -32.75 -20.60
N LEU A 278 29.52 -32.00 -20.87
CA LEU A 278 28.09 -32.33 -20.78
C LEU A 278 27.73 -33.78 -20.36
N GLU A 279 26.92 -33.90 -19.31
CA GLU A 279 25.94 -34.99 -19.23
C GLU A 279 24.65 -34.52 -18.52
N LYS A 280 23.52 -34.56 -19.24
CA LYS A 280 22.16 -34.51 -18.66
C LYS A 280 21.68 -35.94 -18.42
N PRO A 281 20.86 -36.16 -17.38
CA PRO A 281 19.61 -36.93 -17.61
C PRO A 281 18.41 -36.27 -16.90
N LYS A 282 17.31 -35.96 -17.59
CA LYS A 282 16.20 -36.83 -18.02
C LYS A 282 15.17 -37.09 -16.89
N ARG A 283 13.98 -36.51 -17.13
CA ARG A 283 12.73 -36.63 -16.38
C ARG A 283 12.32 -38.09 -16.12
N ARG A 284 11.74 -38.34 -14.93
CA ARG A 284 10.58 -39.24 -14.77
C ARG A 284 9.80 -38.87 -13.52
N GLY A 285 8.54 -38.51 -13.70
CA GLY A 285 7.59 -38.25 -12.62
C GLY A 285 6.67 -39.44 -12.32
N LYS A 286 5.77 -39.17 -11.35
CA LYS A 286 4.52 -39.83 -10.91
C LYS A 286 4.60 -40.08 -9.39
N ASN A 287 3.58 -39.98 -8.55
CA ASN A 287 2.21 -39.42 -8.54
C ASN A 287 1.68 -39.74 -7.11
N GLY A 288 0.80 -38.91 -6.55
CA GLY A 288 -0.37 -39.38 -5.79
C GLY A 288 -0.24 -39.72 -4.30
N ALA A 289 -0.76 -38.82 -3.46
CA ALA A 289 -1.66 -39.08 -2.32
C ALA A 289 -2.07 -37.70 -1.77
N GLU A 290 -3.17 -37.10 -2.23
CA GLU A 290 -4.52 -37.27 -1.65
C GLU A 290 -4.55 -37.37 -0.12
N GLN A 291 -4.91 -36.26 0.53
CA GLN A 291 -5.87 -36.34 1.64
C GLN A 291 -6.67 -35.03 1.77
N CYS A 292 -7.90 -35.09 1.27
CA CYS A 292 -9.02 -34.27 1.72
C CYS A 292 -9.76 -35.02 2.84
N VAL A 293 -9.97 -34.39 4.01
CA VAL A 293 -11.10 -34.63 4.94
C VAL A 293 -11.32 -33.30 5.68
N ALA A 294 -12.24 -32.45 5.24
CA ALA A 294 -13.66 -32.39 5.61
C ALA A 294 -13.94 -31.96 7.07
N ARG A 295 -14.57 -30.78 7.17
CA ARG A 295 -15.60 -30.32 8.13
C ARG A 295 -15.94 -31.25 9.31
N ARG A 296 -15.98 -30.67 10.51
CA ARG A 296 -17.17 -30.67 11.38
C ARG A 296 -17.29 -29.35 12.16
N LYS A 297 -18.35 -28.59 11.85
CA LYS A 297 -19.17 -27.92 12.86
C LYS A 297 -19.99 -29.02 13.55
N ASP A 298 -20.17 -28.95 14.86
CA ASP A 298 -21.47 -28.90 15.54
C ASP A 298 -21.31 -29.02 17.06
N SER A 299 -21.96 -28.08 17.75
CA SER A 299 -22.64 -28.14 19.05
C SER A 299 -22.07 -29.01 20.18
N ASN A 300 -21.62 -28.37 21.27
CA ASN A 300 -22.45 -28.09 22.45
C ASN A 300 -21.81 -26.97 23.29
#